data_AF-R7UJS6-F1
#
_entry.id   AF-R7UJS6-F1
#
_cell.length_a   1.000
_cell.length_b   1.000
_cell.length_c   1.000
_cell.angle_alpha   90.00
_cell.angle_beta   90.00
_cell.angle_gamma   90.00
#
_symmetry.space_group_name_H-M   'P 1'
#
loop_
_entity.id
_entity.type
_entity.pdbx_description
1 polymer ?
#
loop_
_entity_poly.entity_id
_entity_poly.type
_entity_poly.pdbx_seq_one_letter_code
_entity_poly.pdbx_strand_id
1 'polypeptide(L)'
;MAATDASPPKKESSVLTEASLSAFVKEFEANAMVVAMYLNIPTTTLVNFHLPVHANECSEGEAFLEVMKYWKQMRASAKEREKVADLDRALRELGKADHADVITERHKENMELTADCFPSK
;
A
#
# COMPACT_ATOMS: atom_id res chain seq x y z
N MET A 1 14.14 -22.48 38.97
CA MET A 1 14.36 -21.10 38.48
C MET A 1 13.91 -21.08 37.03
N ALA A 2 12.90 -20.26 36.72
CA ALA A 2 12.22 -20.25 35.43
C ALA A 2 13.10 -19.64 34.34
N ALA A 3 13.22 -20.32 33.21
CA ALA A 3 13.81 -19.78 32.00
C ALA A 3 12.84 -18.73 31.44
N THR A 4 13.32 -17.49 31.28
CA THR A 4 12.57 -16.41 30.62
C THR A 4 12.36 -16.77 29.16
N ASP A 5 11.13 -17.11 28.83
CA ASP A 5 10.60 -17.32 27.49
C ASP A 5 10.51 -15.96 26.77
N ALA A 6 11.67 -15.44 26.36
CA ALA A 6 11.74 -14.24 25.54
C ALA A 6 11.45 -14.67 24.10
N SER A 7 10.16 -14.65 23.73
CA SER A 7 9.74 -14.71 22.33
C SER A 7 10.53 -13.65 21.55
N PRO A 8 11.18 -14.00 20.42
CA PRO A 8 11.89 -13.01 19.61
C PRO A 8 10.91 -11.91 19.19
N PRO A 9 11.35 -10.64 19.11
CA PRO A 9 10.50 -9.56 18.63
C PRO A 9 9.93 -10.02 17.28
N LYS A 10 8.60 -10.05 17.17
CA LYS A 10 7.93 -10.34 15.91
C LYS A 10 8.58 -9.43 14.88
N LYS A 11 9.36 -10.00 13.96
CA LYS A 11 9.85 -9.27 12.78
C LYS A 11 8.61 -8.63 12.19
N GLU A 12 8.50 -7.31 12.26
CA GLU A 12 7.51 -6.56 11.50
C GLU A 12 7.87 -6.76 10.03
N SER A 13 7.43 -7.90 9.52
CA SER A 13 7.08 -8.05 8.12
C SER A 13 6.22 -6.91 7.75
N SER A 14 6.61 -6.19 6.70
CA SER A 14 5.92 -4.97 6.37
C SER A 14 6.02 -4.73 4.87
N VAL A 15 5.24 -5.50 4.11
CA VAL A 15 4.85 -5.17 2.72
C VAL A 15 4.24 -3.77 2.62
N LEU A 16 3.85 -3.20 3.76
CA LEU A 16 3.29 -1.86 3.90
C LEU A 16 4.30 -0.89 4.54
N THR A 17 5.62 -1.09 4.44
CA THR A 17 6.60 -0.07 4.86
C THR A 17 6.44 1.18 4.01
N GLU A 18 6.99 2.30 4.46
CA GLU A 18 7.04 3.51 3.64
C GLU A 18 7.81 3.28 2.33
N ALA A 19 8.89 2.48 2.37
CA ALA A 19 9.62 2.07 1.18
C ALA A 19 8.74 1.24 0.23
N SER A 20 8.01 0.26 0.75
CA SER A 20 7.10 -0.58 -0.05
C SER A 20 5.96 0.23 -0.67
N LEU A 21 5.36 1.15 0.09
CA LEU A 21 4.33 2.06 -0.42
C LEU A 21 4.88 3.00 -1.49
N SER A 22 6.13 3.47 -1.34
CA SER A 22 6.78 4.30 -2.34
C SER A 22 7.03 3.54 -3.65
N ALA A 23 7.43 2.26 -3.58
CA ALA A 23 7.58 1.41 -4.76
C ALA A 23 6.22 1.14 -5.43
N PHE A 24 5.20 0.84 -4.64
CA PHE A 24 3.83 0.66 -5.11
C PHE A 24 3.28 1.91 -5.83
N VAL A 25 3.43 3.08 -5.21
CA VAL A 25 2.92 4.34 -5.76
C VAL A 25 3.52 4.65 -7.13
N LYS A 26 4.82 4.40 -7.32
CA LYS A 26 5.49 4.59 -8.61
C LYS A 26 4.93 3.67 -9.70
N GLU A 27 4.63 2.42 -9.37
CA GLU A 27 4.05 1.47 -10.33
C GLU A 27 2.61 1.84 -10.72
N PHE A 28 1.84 2.36 -9.76
CA PHE A 28 0.41 2.62 -9.93
C PHE A 28 0.05 4.10 -10.11
N GLU A 29 1.02 4.99 -10.36
CA GLU A 29 0.80 6.43 -10.47
C GLU A 29 -0.29 6.77 -11.52
N ALA A 30 -0.22 6.14 -12.70
CA ALA A 30 -1.23 6.32 -13.76
C ALA A 30 -2.64 5.81 -13.39
N ASN A 31 -2.77 5.04 -12.31
CA ASN A 31 -4.03 4.52 -11.80
C ASN A 31 -4.32 4.99 -10.35
N ALA A 32 -3.61 6.01 -9.85
CA ALA A 32 -3.62 6.43 -8.46
C ALA A 32 -5.04 6.63 -7.90
N MET A 33 -5.85 7.44 -8.58
CA MET A 33 -7.24 7.70 -8.17
C MET A 33 -8.10 6.43 -8.16
N VAL A 34 -7.94 5.56 -9.16
CA VAL A 34 -8.76 4.35 -9.29
C VAL A 34 -8.41 3.33 -8.21
N VAL A 35 -7.12 3.14 -7.93
CA VAL A 35 -6.64 2.32 -6.81
C VAL A 35 -7.22 2.82 -5.50
N ALA A 36 -7.14 4.14 -5.27
CA ALA A 36 -7.64 4.78 -4.06
C ALA A 36 -9.16 4.59 -3.86
N MET A 37 -9.94 4.64 -4.94
CA MET A 37 -11.37 4.33 -4.93
C MET A 37 -11.64 2.88 -4.54
N TYR A 38 -10.93 1.91 -5.13
CA TYR A 38 -11.09 0.49 -4.79
C TYR A 38 -10.68 0.16 -3.35
N LEU A 39 -9.77 0.95 -2.75
CA LEU A 39 -9.41 0.86 -1.34
C LEU A 39 -10.47 1.45 -0.38
N ASN A 40 -11.60 1.90 -0.92
CA ASN A 40 -12.70 2.53 -0.19
C ASN A 40 -12.27 3.79 0.57
N ILE A 41 -11.37 4.58 -0.02
CA ILE A 41 -11.03 5.91 0.51
C ILE A 41 -12.15 6.89 0.13
N PRO A 42 -12.67 7.70 1.08
CA PRO A 42 -13.78 8.61 0.79
C PRO A 42 -13.46 9.59 -0.33
N THR A 43 -14.40 9.80 -1.25
CA THR A 43 -14.23 10.70 -2.40
C THR A 43 -13.84 12.12 -1.99
N THR A 44 -14.42 12.65 -0.90
CA THR A 44 -14.05 13.97 -0.35
C THR A 44 -12.57 14.03 0.04
N THR A 45 -12.03 12.94 0.57
CA THR A 45 -10.60 12.85 0.92
C THR A 45 -9.75 12.82 -0.34
N LEU A 46 -10.14 12.06 -1.37
CA LEU A 46 -9.42 12.01 -2.66
C LEU A 46 -9.36 13.39 -3.33
N VAL A 47 -10.47 14.14 -3.31
CA VAL A 47 -10.50 15.51 -3.83
C VAL A 47 -9.50 16.40 -3.08
N ASN A 48 -9.46 16.32 -1.74
CA ASN A 48 -8.53 17.12 -0.94
C ASN A 48 -7.05 16.81 -1.25
N PHE A 49 -6.72 15.56 -1.55
CA PHE A 49 -5.36 15.19 -1.97
C PHE A 49 -5.05 15.59 -3.41
N HIS A 50 -6.06 15.75 -4.27
CA HIS A 50 -5.88 16.14 -5.67
C HIS A 50 -5.82 17.67 -5.87
N LEU A 51 -6.38 18.46 -4.97
CA LEU A 51 -6.33 19.93 -5.05
C LEU A 51 -4.91 20.51 -5.12
N PRO A 52 -3.94 20.08 -4.27
CA PRO A 52 -2.54 20.54 -4.37
C PRO A 52 -1.87 20.17 -5.69
N VAL A 53 -2.19 19.01 -6.27
CA VAL A 53 -1.67 18.58 -7.58
C VAL A 53 -2.15 19.55 -8.66
N HIS A 54 -3.44 19.91 -8.66
CA HIS A 54 -4.00 20.89 -9.59
C HIS A 54 -3.42 22.29 -9.43
N ALA A 55 -3.02 22.67 -8.21
CA ALA A 55 -2.35 23.91 -7.91
C ALA A 55 -0.85 23.91 -8.28
N ASN A 56 -0.32 22.78 -8.78
CA ASN A 56 1.10 22.53 -9.02
C ASN A 56 1.97 22.66 -7.75
N GLU A 57 1.39 22.36 -6.58
CA GLU A 57 2.08 22.38 -5.29
C GLU A 57 2.79 21.05 -4.99
N CYS A 58 2.34 19.95 -5.59
CA CYS A 58 2.99 18.64 -5.53
C CYS A 58 2.72 17.80 -6.80
N SER A 59 3.49 16.72 -6.98
CA SER A 59 3.28 15.73 -8.04
C SER A 59 2.16 14.74 -7.71
N GLU A 60 1.65 14.06 -8.74
CA GLU A 60 0.62 13.02 -8.59
C GLU A 60 1.13 11.84 -7.75
N GLY A 61 2.37 11.40 -7.97
CA GLY A 61 3.04 10.40 -7.12
C GLY A 61 3.16 10.83 -5.65
N GLU A 62 3.54 12.07 -5.35
CA GLU A 62 3.60 12.56 -3.97
C GLU A 62 2.22 12.57 -3.30
N ALA A 63 1.20 13.07 -3.99
CA ALA A 63 -0.17 13.04 -3.51
C ALA A 63 -0.67 11.60 -3.30
N PHE A 64 -0.36 10.69 -4.22
CA PHE A 64 -0.77 9.30 -4.12
C PHE A 64 -0.09 8.57 -2.95
N LEU A 65 1.19 8.87 -2.67
CA LEU A 65 1.86 8.36 -1.47
C LEU A 65 1.16 8.81 -0.19
N GLU A 66 0.75 10.08 -0.10
CA GLU A 66 0.01 10.59 1.05
C GLU A 66 -1.38 9.95 1.17
N VAL A 67 -2.07 9.69 0.06
CA VAL A 67 -3.32 8.91 0.03
C VAL A 67 -3.11 7.49 0.57
N MET A 68 -2.02 6.82 0.19
CA MET A 68 -1.70 5.47 0.67
C MET A 68 -1.35 5.45 2.16
N LYS A 69 -0.62 6.46 2.65
CA LYS A 69 -0.36 6.64 4.08
C LYS A 69 -1.66 6.87 4.86
N TYR A 70 -2.54 7.73 4.34
CA TYR A 70 -3.86 7.98 4.92
C TYR A 70 -4.71 6.71 4.99
N TRP A 71 -4.77 5.92 3.92
CA TRP A 71 -5.46 4.63 3.92
C TRP A 71 -4.91 3.68 4.99
N LYS A 72 -3.59 3.56 5.10
CA LYS A 72 -2.96 2.73 6.15
C LYS A 72 -3.36 3.20 7.56
N GLN A 73 -3.48 4.52 7.76
CA GLN A 73 -3.92 5.13 9.01
C GLN A 73 -5.41 4.88 9.30
N MET A 74 -6.30 4.97 8.31
CA MET A 74 -7.72 4.60 8.45
C MET A 74 -7.88 3.15 8.93
N ARG A 75 -6.92 2.29 8.61
CA ARG A 75 -6.87 0.88 8.97
C ARG A 75 -5.98 0.61 10.19
N ALA A 76 -5.69 1.60 11.04
CA ALA A 76 -4.76 1.43 12.17
C ALA A 76 -5.12 0.25 13.10
N SER A 77 -6.40 -0.05 13.30
CA SER A 77 -6.88 -1.19 14.11
C SER A 77 -6.88 -2.53 13.38
N ALA A 78 -6.75 -2.54 12.05
CA ALA A 78 -6.76 -3.75 11.24
C ALA A 78 -5.39 -4.43 11.28
N LYS A 79 -5.39 -5.77 11.23
CA LYS A 79 -4.14 -6.54 11.12
C LYS A 79 -3.51 -6.31 9.75
N GLU A 80 -2.18 -6.44 9.66
CA GLU A 80 -1.50 -6.26 8.38
C GLU A 80 -2.04 -7.19 7.28
N ARG A 81 -2.33 -8.46 7.61
CA ARG A 81 -2.95 -9.40 6.68
C ARG A 81 -4.29 -8.92 6.11
N GLU A 82 -5.09 -8.19 6.90
CA GLU A 82 -6.37 -7.64 6.44
C GLU A 82 -6.13 -6.46 5.49
N LYS A 83 -5.13 -5.61 5.77
CA LYS A 83 -4.71 -4.52 4.88
C LYS A 83 -4.19 -5.06 3.54
N VAL A 84 -3.41 -6.13 3.58
CA VAL A 84 -2.90 -6.81 2.38
C VAL A 84 -4.06 -7.44 1.59
N ALA A 85 -5.05 -8.03 2.26
CA ALA A 85 -6.24 -8.55 1.59
C ALA A 85 -7.07 -7.45 0.90
N ASP A 86 -7.18 -6.27 1.51
CA ASP A 86 -7.82 -5.11 0.89
C ASP A 86 -7.09 -4.66 -0.38
N LEU A 87 -5.75 -4.64 -0.35
CA LEU A 87 -4.91 -4.32 -1.51
C LEU A 87 -5.02 -5.37 -2.63
N ASP A 88 -4.94 -6.66 -2.27
CA ASP A 88 -5.12 -7.77 -3.21
C ASP A 88 -6.47 -7.65 -3.95
N ARG A 89 -7.56 -7.44 -3.20
CA ARG A 89 -8.88 -7.23 -3.78
C ARG A 89 -8.90 -6.02 -4.71
N ALA A 90 -8.38 -4.87 -4.28
CA ALA A 90 -8.38 -3.65 -5.08
C ALA A 90 -7.62 -3.81 -6.40
N LEU A 91 -6.47 -4.49 -6.37
CA LEU A 91 -5.69 -4.77 -7.58
C LEU A 91 -6.40 -5.76 -8.52
N ARG A 92 -7.03 -6.79 -7.98
CA ARG A 92 -7.82 -7.73 -8.80
C ARG A 92 -9.01 -7.03 -9.46
N GLU A 93 -9.71 -6.15 -8.75
CA GLU A 93 -10.80 -5.34 -9.30
C GLU A 93 -10.31 -4.33 -10.36
N LEU A 94 -9.07 -3.86 -10.25
CA LEU A 94 -8.40 -3.04 -11.28
C LEU A 94 -7.94 -3.85 -12.50
N GLY A 95 -8.07 -5.19 -12.49
CA GLY A 95 -7.55 -6.07 -13.53
C GLY A 95 -6.04 -6.31 -13.48
N LYS A 96 -5.42 -6.07 -12.31
CA LYS A 96 -3.98 -6.23 -12.03
C LYS A 96 -3.73 -7.45 -11.13
N ALA A 97 -4.28 -8.60 -11.53
CA ALA A 97 -4.19 -9.84 -10.74
C ALA A 97 -2.74 -10.29 -10.52
N ASP A 98 -1.87 -10.16 -11.53
CA ASP A 98 -0.45 -10.51 -11.42
C ASP A 98 0.25 -9.70 -10.31
N HIS A 99 -0.02 -8.39 -10.24
CA HIS A 99 0.50 -7.53 -9.17
C HIS A 99 -0.07 -7.91 -7.80
N ALA A 100 -1.33 -8.32 -7.73
CA ALA A 100 -1.97 -8.78 -6.49
C ALA A 100 -1.29 -10.06 -5.95
N ASP A 101 -0.96 -10.98 -6.86
CA ASP A 101 -0.24 -12.21 -6.53
C ASP A 101 1.15 -11.89 -5.97
N VAL A 102 1.89 -10.96 -6.58
CA VAL A 102 3.20 -10.48 -6.10
C VAL A 102 3.10 -9.90 -4.69
N ILE A 103 2.15 -9.00 -4.43
CA ILE A 103 1.97 -8.41 -3.09
C ILE A 103 1.69 -9.48 -2.04
N THR A 104 0.84 -10.45 -2.39
CA THR A 104 0.47 -11.56 -1.51
C THR A 104 1.66 -12.50 -1.26
N GLU A 105 2.48 -12.77 -2.26
CA GLU A 105 3.69 -13.58 -2.15
C GLU A 105 4.72 -12.89 -1.25
N ARG A 106 5.04 -11.62 -1.51
CA ARG A 106 5.96 -10.84 -0.66
C ARG A 106 5.51 -10.78 0.79
N HIS A 107 4.19 -10.71 1.03
CA HIS A 107 3.65 -10.74 2.38
C HIS A 107 3.86 -12.09 3.07
N LYS A 108 3.68 -13.21 2.35
CA LYS A 108 3.95 -14.55 2.87
C LYS A 108 5.43 -14.74 3.18
N GLU A 109 6.31 -14.18 2.36
CA GLU A 109 7.77 -14.27 2.49
C GLU A 109 8.35 -13.29 3.51
N ASN A 110 7.55 -12.37 4.05
CA ASN A 110 8.02 -11.34 4.95
C ASN A 110 9.09 -10.45 4.27
N MET A 111 8.77 -9.97 3.07
CA MET A 111 9.65 -9.13 2.25
C MET A 111 8.99 -7.80 1.90
N GLU A 112 9.79 -6.76 1.72
CA GLU A 112 9.33 -5.46 1.22
C GLU A 112 8.95 -5.52 -0.26
N LEU A 113 8.14 -4.56 -0.70
CA LEU A 113 7.94 -4.29 -2.11
C LEU A 113 9.07 -3.38 -2.60
N THR A 114 9.69 -3.80 -3.70
CA THR A 114 10.75 -3.10 -4.39
C THR A 114 10.35 -2.88 -5.85
N ALA A 115 11.03 -1.98 -6.56
CA ALA A 115 10.65 -1.65 -7.94
C ALA A 115 10.73 -2.87 -8.89
N ASP A 116 11.61 -3.83 -8.63
CA ASP A 116 11.74 -5.09 -9.38
C ASP A 116 10.59 -6.07 -9.15
N CYS A 117 9.75 -5.85 -8.14
CA CYS A 117 8.54 -6.65 -7.92
C CYS A 117 7.49 -6.43 -9.03
N PHE A 118 7.56 -5.30 -9.73
CA PHE A 118 6.59 -4.92 -10.74
C PHE A 118 7.29 -4.88 -12.10
N PRO A 119 6.95 -5.78 -13.03
CA PRO A 119 7.56 -5.76 -14.35
C PRO A 119 7.12 -4.48 -15.08
N SER A 120 8.05 -3.53 -15.25
CA SER A 120 7.82 -2.37 -16.10
C SER A 120 7.42 -2.86 -17.50
N LYS A 121 6.22 -2.48 -17.94
CA LYS A 121 5.81 -2.63 -19.34
C LYS A 121 6.37 -1.50 -20.19
#